data_AF-A0A3R7W8C6-F1
#
_entry.id   AF-A0A3R7W8C6-F1
#
_cell.length_a   1.000
_cell.length_b   1.000
_cell.length_c   1.000
_cell.angle_alpha   90.00
_cell.angle_beta   90.00
_cell.angle_gamma   90.00
#
_symmetry.space_group_name_H-M   'P 1'
#
loop_
_entity.id
_entity.type
_entity.pdbx_description
1 polymer ?
#
loop_
_entity_poly.entity_id
_entity_poly.type
_entity_poly.pdbx_seq_one_letter_code
_entity_poly.pdbx_strand_id
1 'polypeptide(L)'
;MHLPCKCPRWLLKVPIVAATLNGTLHCLCDRLHWFQGNPETLLDEHKESDRAFHQQMQRSLQNCDDKRLSDLRADLRMDKALEAVESSLDSRAAVATAQHGLRRLQDTYAARWEKEKFDQYFTDGERGSSYFFRSPSP
;
A
#
# COMPACT_ATOMS: atom_id res chain seq x y z
N MET A 1 -14.46 -4.40 -20.58
CA MET A 1 -13.08 -3.87 -20.54
C MET A 1 -12.71 -3.61 -19.10
N HIS A 2 -11.84 -4.43 -18.51
CA HIS A 2 -11.30 -4.19 -17.17
C HIS A 2 -10.31 -3.03 -17.22
N LEU A 3 -10.49 -2.04 -16.35
CA LEU A 3 -9.56 -0.92 -16.20
C LEU A 3 -8.17 -1.47 -15.78
N PRO A 4 -7.07 -0.89 -16.27
CA PRO A 4 -5.73 -1.33 -15.89
C PRO A 4 -5.54 -1.12 -14.40
N CYS A 5 -5.22 -2.19 -13.67
CA CYS A 5 -4.87 -2.13 -12.26
C CYS A 5 -3.71 -1.16 -12.06
N LYS A 6 -3.99 0.00 -11.43
CA LYS A 6 -2.95 0.94 -11.05
C LYS A 6 -2.41 0.52 -9.68
N CYS A 7 -1.18 0.01 -9.65
CA CYS A 7 -0.44 -0.23 -8.41
C CYS A 7 0.02 1.13 -7.85
N PRO A 8 -0.22 1.43 -6.55
CA PRO A 8 0.27 2.66 -5.95
C PRO A 8 1.79 2.75 -6.13
N ARG A 9 2.29 3.86 -6.68
CA ARG A 9 3.72 3.99 -7.02
C ARG A 9 4.63 3.85 -5.80
N TRP A 10 4.12 4.11 -4.60
CA TRP A 10 4.88 3.93 -3.37
C TRP A 10 5.11 2.45 -3.05
N LEU A 11 4.18 1.57 -3.43
CA LEU A 11 4.27 0.13 -3.18
C LEU A 11 5.39 -0.51 -4.01
N LEU A 12 5.60 -0.01 -5.24
CA LEU A 12 6.74 -0.40 -6.09
C LEU A 12 8.10 0.02 -5.52
N LYS A 13 8.14 0.97 -4.58
CA LYS A 13 9.39 1.34 -3.89
C LYS A 13 9.74 0.35 -2.77
N VAL A 14 8.83 -0.56 -2.41
CA VAL A 14 9.10 -1.59 -1.41
C VAL A 14 9.91 -2.71 -2.09
N PRO A 15 11.12 -3.03 -1.61
CA PRO A 15 12.01 -3.96 -2.30
C PRO A 15 11.40 -5.34 -2.53
N ILE A 16 10.65 -5.87 -1.54
CA ILE A 16 10.01 -7.18 -1.65
C ILE A 16 8.95 -7.21 -2.75
N VAL A 17 8.21 -6.09 -2.94
CA VAL A 17 7.19 -5.99 -3.98
C VAL A 17 7.86 -5.96 -5.34
N ALA A 18 8.86 -5.11 -5.54
CA ALA A 18 9.57 -5.01 -6.81
C ALA A 18 10.25 -6.33 -7.21
N ALA A 19 10.88 -7.02 -6.25
CA ALA A 19 11.51 -8.31 -6.50
C ALA A 19 10.48 -9.38 -6.88
N THR A 20 9.35 -9.43 -6.18
CA THR A 20 8.29 -10.42 -6.44
C THR A 20 7.68 -10.22 -7.82
N LEU A 21 7.35 -8.97 -8.20
CA LEU A 21 6.78 -8.67 -9.52
C LEU A 21 7.75 -9.00 -10.67
N ASN A 22 9.04 -8.70 -10.49
CA ASN A 22 10.04 -9.08 -11.49
C ASN A 22 10.15 -10.61 -11.62
N GLY A 23 10.07 -11.33 -10.49
CA GLY A 23 10.06 -12.80 -10.48
C GLY A 23 8.84 -13.38 -11.18
N THR A 24 7.64 -12.88 -10.87
CA THR A 24 6.40 -13.35 -11.49
C THR A 24 6.35 -13.03 -12.98
N LEU A 25 6.90 -11.89 -13.40
CA LEU A 25 7.06 -11.53 -14.81
C LEU A 25 7.98 -12.51 -15.55
N HIS A 26 9.15 -12.84 -14.97
CA HIS A 26 10.05 -13.83 -15.56
C HIS A 26 9.35 -15.19 -15.73
N CYS A 27 8.64 -15.66 -14.70
CA CYS A 27 7.87 -16.89 -14.79
C CYS A 27 6.77 -16.83 -15.87
N LEU A 28 6.12 -15.68 -16.06
CA LEU A 28 5.15 -15.50 -17.15
C LEU A 28 5.83 -15.58 -18.51
N CYS A 29 6.96 -14.90 -18.71
CA CYS A 29 7.72 -14.95 -19.96
C CYS A 29 8.12 -16.40 -20.32
N ASP A 30 8.60 -17.16 -19.33
CA ASP A 30 8.95 -18.57 -19.53
C ASP A 30 7.72 -19.41 -19.87
N ARG A 31 6.59 -19.20 -19.17
CA ARG A 31 5.33 -19.90 -19.47
C ARG A 31 4.82 -19.58 -20.87
N LEU A 32 4.85 -18.31 -21.30
CA LEU A 32 4.43 -17.89 -22.63
C LEU A 32 5.27 -18.52 -23.74
N HIS A 33 6.56 -18.75 -23.49
CA HIS A 33 7.45 -19.37 -24.48
C HIS A 33 7.03 -20.82 -24.84
N TRP A 34 6.48 -21.55 -23.87
CA TRP A 34 6.11 -22.96 -24.02
C TRP A 34 4.60 -23.20 -24.14
N PHE A 35 3.79 -22.16 -24.05
CA PHE A 35 2.33 -22.30 -24.02
C PHE A 35 1.75 -22.46 -25.43
N GLN A 36 0.95 -23.51 -25.63
CA GLN A 36 0.31 -23.81 -26.91
C GLN A 36 -1.16 -23.35 -26.99
N GLY A 37 -1.67 -22.68 -25.94
CA GLY A 37 -3.06 -22.17 -25.87
C GLY A 37 -3.17 -20.66 -26.13
N ASN A 38 -4.32 -20.06 -25.79
CA ASN A 38 -4.50 -18.60 -25.91
C ASN A 38 -3.64 -17.86 -24.85
N PRO A 39 -2.57 -17.14 -25.25
CA PRO A 39 -1.69 -16.44 -24.32
C PRO A 39 -2.39 -15.35 -23.49
N GLU A 40 -3.55 -14.86 -23.94
CA GLU A 40 -4.35 -13.88 -23.19
C GLU A 40 -4.82 -14.43 -21.84
N THR A 41 -5.13 -15.73 -21.77
CA THR A 41 -5.54 -16.39 -20.52
C THR A 41 -4.43 -16.36 -19.47
N LEU A 42 -3.18 -16.62 -19.88
CA LEU A 42 -2.01 -16.53 -19.01
C LEU A 42 -1.75 -15.10 -18.54
N LEU A 43 -1.94 -14.13 -19.44
CA LEU A 43 -1.79 -12.72 -19.10
C LEU A 43 -2.83 -12.28 -18.08
N ASP A 44 -4.08 -12.73 -18.20
CA ASP A 44 -5.14 -12.37 -17.28
C ASP A 44 -4.99 -13.07 -15.92
N GLU A 45 -4.59 -14.35 -15.89
CA GLU A 45 -4.20 -15.05 -14.65
C GLU A 45 -3.07 -14.33 -13.92
N HIS A 46 -2.05 -13.90 -14.65
CA HIS A 46 -0.90 -13.18 -14.08
C HIS A 46 -1.32 -11.82 -13.52
N LYS A 47 -2.13 -11.05 -14.25
CA LYS A 47 -2.66 -9.76 -13.77
C LYS A 47 -3.48 -9.93 -12.49
N GLU A 48 -4.33 -10.95 -12.41
CA GLU A 48 -5.15 -11.19 -11.23
C GLU A 48 -4.29 -11.63 -10.04
N SER A 49 -3.26 -12.46 -10.28
CA SER A 49 -2.29 -12.86 -9.25
C SER A 49 -1.51 -11.66 -8.70
N ASP A 50 -0.99 -10.80 -9.58
CA ASP A 50 -0.28 -9.58 -9.19
C ASP A 50 -1.21 -8.59 -8.46
N ARG A 51 -2.48 -8.51 -8.89
CA ARG A 51 -3.51 -7.70 -8.22
C ARG A 51 -3.74 -8.18 -6.79
N ALA A 52 -3.96 -9.48 -6.60
CA ALA A 52 -4.15 -10.07 -5.28
C ALA A 52 -2.93 -9.85 -4.38
N PHE A 53 -1.72 -10.04 -4.92
CA PHE A 53 -0.47 -9.79 -4.22
C PHE A 53 -0.35 -8.32 -3.77
N HIS A 54 -0.65 -7.35 -4.65
CA HIS A 54 -0.62 -5.93 -4.30
C HIS A 54 -1.62 -5.58 -3.20
N GLN A 55 -2.81 -6.17 -3.20
CA GLN A 55 -3.81 -5.94 -2.15
C GLN A 55 -3.33 -6.46 -0.79
N GLN A 56 -2.80 -7.68 -0.77
CA GLN A 56 -2.26 -8.28 0.45
C GLN A 56 -1.06 -7.48 0.96
N MET A 57 -0.13 -7.21 0.03
CA MET A 57 0.79 -6.07 -0.05
C MET A 57 0.49 -4.90 0.88
N GLN A 58 -0.41 -4.08 0.34
CA GLN A 58 -0.89 -2.84 0.89
C GLN A 58 -1.53 -3.03 2.26
N ARG A 59 -2.43 -4.01 2.43
CA ARG A 59 -3.10 -4.27 3.72
C ARG A 59 -2.12 -4.63 4.82
N SER A 60 -1.12 -5.47 4.51
CA SER A 60 -0.12 -5.87 5.49
C SER A 60 0.71 -4.67 5.96
N LEU A 61 1.15 -3.82 5.03
CA LEU A 61 1.93 -2.63 5.38
C LEU A 61 1.12 -1.63 6.19
N GLN A 62 -0.16 -1.45 5.84
CA GLN A 62 -1.10 -0.64 6.63
C GLN A 62 -1.24 -1.18 8.06
N ASN A 63 -1.49 -2.47 8.22
CA ASN A 63 -1.61 -3.09 9.54
C ASN A 63 -0.32 -2.94 10.37
N CYS A 64 0.85 -3.05 9.74
CA CYS A 64 2.13 -2.81 10.41
C CYS A 64 2.30 -1.35 10.84
N ASP A 65 1.96 -0.39 9.97
CA ASP A 65 2.02 1.03 10.27
C ASP A 65 1.03 1.41 11.39
N ASP A 66 -0.20 0.90 11.34
CA ASP A 66 -1.25 1.13 12.34
C ASP A 66 -0.85 0.57 13.70
N LYS A 67 -0.30 -0.65 13.74
CA LYS A 67 0.24 -1.23 14.97
C LYS A 67 1.34 -0.35 15.54
N ARG A 68 2.29 0.07 14.71
CA ARG A 68 3.40 0.93 15.14
C ARG A 68 2.94 2.31 15.63
N LEU A 69 1.91 2.89 15.01
CA LEU A 69 1.26 4.11 15.48
C LEU A 69 0.61 3.91 16.85
N SER A 70 -0.07 2.78 17.04
CA SER A 70 -0.69 2.41 18.31
C SER A 70 0.35 2.29 19.43
N ASP A 71 1.44 1.58 19.16
CA ASP A 71 2.55 1.36 20.09
C ASP A 71 3.19 2.70 20.49
N LEU A 72 3.54 3.56 19.52
CA LEU A 72 4.10 4.89 19.79
C LEU A 72 3.16 5.81 20.57
N ARG A 73 1.84 5.67 20.36
CA ARG A 73 0.83 6.40 21.14
C ARG A 73 0.76 5.89 22.58
N ALA A 74 0.95 4.59 22.80
CA ALA A 74 1.01 4.01 24.14
C ALA A 74 2.27 4.48 24.87
N ASP A 75 3.44 4.42 24.22
CA ASP A 75 4.72 4.90 24.76
C ASP A 75 4.62 6.38 25.17
N LEU A 76 4.08 7.22 24.29
CA LEU A 76 3.85 8.64 24.59
C LEU A 76 2.93 8.87 25.80
N ARG A 77 1.91 8.03 25.99
CA ARG A 77 1.03 8.12 27.16
C ARG A 77 1.77 7.73 28.43
N MET A 78 2.62 6.70 28.37
CA MET A 78 3.46 6.28 29.50
C MET A 78 4.47 7.36 29.86
N ASP A 79 5.19 7.91 28.89
CA ASP A 79 6.18 8.97 29.12
C ASP A 79 5.53 10.23 29.72
N LYS A 80 4.34 10.60 29.24
CA LYS A 80 3.57 11.72 29.84
C LYS A 80 3.13 11.44 31.27
N ALA A 81 2.75 10.19 31.58
CA ALA A 81 2.39 9.81 32.93
C ALA A 81 3.60 9.86 33.87
N LEU A 82 4.76 9.39 33.40
CA LEU A 82 6.03 9.47 34.12
C LEU A 82 6.47 10.92 34.35
N GLU A 83 6.38 11.78 33.34
CA GLU A 83 6.65 13.22 33.48
C GLU A 83 5.73 13.90 34.51
N ALA A 84 4.45 13.50 34.57
CA ALA A 84 3.48 14.05 35.51
C ALA A 84 3.73 13.60 36.97
N VAL A 85 4.27 12.39 37.16
CA VAL A 85 4.64 11.87 38.48
C VAL A 85 5.99 12.45 38.92
N GLU A 86 6.96 12.51 38.01
CA GLU A 86 8.31 12.99 38.26
C GLU A 86 8.81 13.85 37.08
N SER A 87 8.70 15.17 37.26
CA SER A 87 9.16 16.13 36.26
C SER A 87 10.67 16.32 36.36
N SER A 88 11.41 15.58 35.53
CA SER A 88 12.85 15.68 35.36
C SER A 88 13.18 16.24 33.97
N LEU A 89 14.46 16.59 33.75
CA LEU A 89 14.94 16.95 32.41
C LEU A 89 14.87 15.73 31.46
N ASP A 90 15.12 14.53 32.00
CA ASP A 90 15.13 13.29 31.23
C ASP A 90 13.71 12.87 30.81
N SER A 91 12.70 13.01 31.69
CA SER A 91 11.31 12.70 31.35
C SER A 91 10.74 13.66 30.28
N ARG A 92 11.10 14.95 30.36
CA ARG A 92 10.77 15.93 29.31
C ARG A 92 11.43 15.62 27.97
N ALA A 93 12.70 15.19 27.97
CA ALA A 93 13.40 14.79 26.77
C ALA A 93 12.80 13.52 26.14
N ALA A 94 12.38 12.54 26.96
CA ALA A 94 11.70 11.33 26.51
C ALA A 94 10.36 11.66 25.81
N VAL A 95 9.51 12.49 26.42
CA VAL A 95 8.24 12.94 25.83
C VAL A 95 8.46 13.69 24.52
N ALA A 96 9.44 14.59 24.45
CA ALA A 96 9.77 15.31 23.21
C ALA A 96 10.22 14.35 22.10
N THR A 97 11.02 13.33 22.44
CA THR A 97 11.50 12.31 21.50
C THR A 97 10.35 11.44 20.99
N ALA A 98 9.47 10.99 21.88
CA ALA A 98 8.27 10.21 21.52
C ALA A 98 7.31 11.02 20.63
N GLN A 99 7.10 12.31 20.94
CA GLN A 99 6.30 13.22 20.11
C GLN A 99 6.88 13.39 18.71
N HIS A 100 8.20 13.60 18.61
CA HIS A 100 8.89 13.75 17.35
C HIS A 100 8.82 12.46 16.52
N GLY A 101 9.02 11.29 17.14
CA GLY A 101 8.90 9.99 16.49
C GLY A 101 7.49 9.74 15.94
N LEU A 102 6.46 10.08 16.71
CA LEU A 102 5.06 9.95 16.30
C LEU A 102 4.72 10.88 15.13
N ARG A 103 5.12 12.15 15.17
CA ARG A 103 4.90 13.10 14.07
C ARG A 103 5.59 12.64 12.79
N ARG A 104 6.86 12.24 12.87
CA ARG A 104 7.62 11.75 11.72
C ARG A 104 6.92 10.56 11.06
N LEU A 105 6.37 9.63 11.86
CA LEU A 105 5.67 8.47 11.32
C LEU A 105 4.33 8.86 10.68
N GLN A 106 3.58 9.78 11.29
CA GLN A 106 2.36 10.35 10.71
C GLN A 106 2.63 11.07 9.39
N ASP A 107 3.71 11.83 9.28
CA ASP A 107 4.09 12.53 8.05
C ASP A 107 4.45 11.52 6.94
N THR A 108 5.21 10.47 7.28
CA THR A 108 5.50 9.40 6.32
C THR A 108 4.26 8.64 5.88
N TYR A 109 3.30 8.46 6.78
CA TYR A 109 2.00 7.86 6.45
C TYR A 109 1.25 8.77 5.51
N ALA A 110 1.00 10.03 5.89
CA ALA A 110 0.31 11.03 5.08
C ALA A 110 0.95 11.16 3.68
N ALA A 111 2.29 11.18 3.56
CA ALA A 111 2.97 11.27 2.28
C ALA A 111 2.78 10.04 1.35
N ARG A 112 2.49 8.86 1.90
CA ARG A 112 2.12 7.66 1.10
C ARG A 112 0.70 7.79 0.54
N TRP A 113 -0.18 8.47 1.25
CA TRP A 113 -1.61 8.57 0.96
C TRP A 113 -2.02 9.84 0.19
N GLU A 114 -1.31 10.96 0.37
CA GLU A 114 -1.65 12.24 -0.28
C GLU A 114 -1.42 12.22 -1.81
N LYS A 115 -0.72 11.22 -2.36
CA LYS A 115 -0.51 11.05 -3.81
C LYS A 115 -1.71 10.46 -4.56
N GLU A 116 -2.88 10.42 -3.92
CA GLU A 116 -4.05 9.65 -4.34
C GLU A 116 -4.81 10.14 -5.58
N LYS A 117 -4.51 11.28 -6.22
CA LYS A 117 -5.27 11.65 -7.45
C LYS A 117 -5.00 10.72 -8.64
N PHE A 118 -3.89 9.99 -8.67
CA PHE A 118 -3.59 9.02 -9.74
C PHE A 118 -3.84 7.56 -9.33
N ASP A 119 -3.88 7.29 -8.01
CA ASP A 119 -3.95 5.95 -7.40
C ASP A 119 -5.40 5.56 -7.02
N GLN A 120 -6.39 6.46 -7.16
CA GLN A 120 -7.80 6.30 -6.79
C GLN A 120 -8.64 5.33 -7.66
N TYR A 121 -8.05 4.30 -8.26
CA TYR A 121 -8.78 3.33 -9.11
C TYR A 121 -8.78 1.90 -8.55
N PHE A 122 -8.46 1.73 -7.27
CA PHE A 122 -8.43 0.40 -6.68
C PHE A 122 -9.80 -0.05 -6.11
N THR A 123 -10.64 0.89 -5.70
CA THR A 123 -11.95 0.60 -5.06
C THR A 123 -13.16 0.80 -5.95
N ASP A 124 -13.10 1.68 -6.97
CA ASP A 124 -14.27 2.03 -7.79
C ASP A 124 -14.41 1.22 -9.09
N GLY A 125 -13.49 0.30 -9.37
CA GLY A 125 -13.56 -0.56 -10.57
C GLY A 125 -14.76 -1.52 -10.61
N GLU A 126 -15.51 -1.65 -9.50
CA GLU A 126 -16.71 -2.50 -9.39
C GLU A 126 -18.03 -1.71 -9.49
N ARG A 127 -18.00 -0.37 -9.46
CA ARG A 127 -19.19 0.44 -9.74
C ARG A 127 -19.15 0.90 -11.18
N GLY A 128 -19.85 0.14 -12.03
CA GLY A 128 -19.98 0.39 -13.46
C GLY A 128 -20.15 1.87 -13.78
N SER A 129 -19.14 2.44 -14.44
CA SER A 129 -19.31 3.69 -15.17
C SER A 129 -20.20 3.39 -16.37
N SER A 130 -21.48 3.71 -16.22
CA SER A 130 -22.52 3.68 -17.27
C SER A 130 -22.21 4.62 -18.47
N TYR A 131 -21.05 5.27 -18.49
CA TYR A 131 -20.69 6.28 -19.48
C TYR A 131 -19.76 5.78 -20.60
N PHE A 132 -19.23 4.56 -20.53
CA PHE A 132 -18.25 4.09 -21.53
C PHE A 132 -18.77 3.11 -22.60
N PHE A 133 -20.03 2.68 -22.50
CA PHE A 133 -20.68 1.89 -23.56
C PHE A 133 -21.95 2.59 -24.04
N ARG A 134 -21.78 3.68 -24.81
CA ARG A 134 -22.79 4.02 -25.81
C ARG A 134 -22.36 3.34 -27.11
N SER A 135 -23.12 2.34 -27.53
CA SER A 135 -23.09 1.88 -28.92
C SER A 135 -23.28 3.09 -29.83
N PRO A 136 -22.61 3.19 -31.00
CA PRO A 136 -22.95 4.22 -31.96
C PRO A 136 -24.43 4.03 -32.30
N SER A 137 -25.24 5.02 -31.96
CA SER A 137 -26.65 5.07 -32.34
C SER A 137 -26.77 5.08 -33.86
N PRO A 138 -27.81 4.46 -34.43
CA PRO A 138 -27.96 4.26 -35.88
C PRO A 138 -27.97 5.56 -36.68
#